data_AF-A0A1G9RBS1-F1
#
_entry.id   AF-A0A1G9RBS1-F1
#
_cell.length_a   1.000
_cell.length_b   1.000
_cell.length_c   1.000
_cell.angle_alpha   90.00
_cell.angle_beta   90.00
_cell.angle_gamma   90.00
#
_symmetry.space_group_name_H-M   'P 1'
#
loop_
_entity.id
_entity.type
_entity.pdbx_description
1 polymer ?
#
loop_
_entity_poly.entity_id
_entity_poly.type
_entity_poly.pdbx_seq_one_letter_code
_entity_poly.pdbx_strand_id
1 'polypeptide(L)'
;MGNEYNQEYKKDVLRLALFLGELMLSNGAETYRVEDSVLRVCRSRGFKHINVFTSPTVIIISDERFDGLSFMKTIKSRSINLNKISLLNNFSREFVTNTDISINDAIKQLKELGDVSSYPPNLVYLCTGLASAFFACLLGGNNIVNFIFTSITSILAVITYKKIMKISSIPAFSSLVASLLIASAGVILTQLGLLDTPRMLIVGSIMPLLPGVSFIKGIRDLISGDLMSGVARAFDAGMTAISIACGVGLILDIWLRVGGVF
;
A
#
# COMPACT_ATOMS: atom_id res chain seq x y z
N MET A 1 8.03 -12.87 -43.05
CA MET A 1 6.63 -12.37 -43.00
C MET A 1 5.75 -13.08 -41.99
N GLY A 2 5.37 -14.37 -42.14
CA GLY A 2 4.46 -15.03 -41.17
C GLY A 2 5.03 -15.25 -39.75
N ASN A 3 6.34 -15.49 -39.62
CA ASN A 3 7.00 -15.71 -38.33
C ASN A 3 7.33 -14.40 -37.59
N GLU A 4 7.60 -13.30 -38.32
CA GLU A 4 7.87 -11.97 -37.74
C GLU A 4 6.59 -11.35 -37.16
N TYR A 5 5.46 -11.48 -37.86
CA TYR A 5 4.16 -10.98 -37.38
C TYR A 5 3.73 -11.68 -36.07
N ASN A 6 4.04 -12.97 -35.95
CA ASN A 6 3.77 -13.75 -34.74
C ASN A 6 4.71 -13.37 -33.57
N GLN A 7 5.97 -13.04 -33.86
CA GLN A 7 6.95 -12.55 -32.88
C GLN A 7 6.58 -11.16 -32.34
N GLU A 8 6.17 -10.23 -33.20
CA GLU A 8 5.77 -8.88 -32.81
C GLU A 8 4.49 -8.90 -31.98
N TYR A 9 3.48 -9.66 -32.42
CA TYR A 9 2.25 -9.84 -31.65
C TYR A 9 2.51 -10.47 -30.27
N LYS A 10 3.36 -11.49 -30.20
CA LYS A 10 3.78 -12.10 -28.92
C LYS A 10 4.44 -11.10 -28.00
N LYS A 11 5.34 -10.27 -28.52
CA LYS A 11 6.02 -9.22 -27.77
C LYS A 11 5.02 -8.23 -27.18
N ASP A 12 4.00 -7.84 -27.92
CA ASP A 12 3.00 -6.89 -27.43
C ASP A 12 2.06 -7.51 -26.39
N VAL A 13 1.70 -8.78 -26.52
CA VAL A 13 0.96 -9.50 -25.47
C VAL A 13 1.78 -9.62 -24.19
N LEU A 14 3.07 -9.95 -24.28
CA LEU A 14 3.95 -10.01 -23.11
C LEU A 14 4.13 -8.64 -22.45
N ARG A 15 4.21 -7.56 -23.24
CA ARG A 15 4.24 -6.17 -22.73
C ARG A 15 2.95 -5.81 -22.01
N LEU A 16 1.80 -6.13 -22.58
CA LEU A 16 0.49 -5.91 -21.96
C LEU A 16 0.41 -6.66 -20.62
N ALA A 17 0.78 -7.95 -20.61
CA ALA A 17 0.75 -8.77 -19.41
C ALA A 17 1.74 -8.24 -18.34
N LEU A 18 2.95 -7.85 -18.74
CA LEU A 18 3.92 -7.22 -17.84
C LEU A 18 3.40 -5.91 -17.25
N PHE A 19 2.73 -5.09 -18.06
CA PHE A 19 2.18 -3.81 -17.61
C PHE A 19 1.01 -4.00 -16.64
N LEU A 20 0.12 -4.97 -16.92
CA LEU A 20 -0.92 -5.38 -15.97
C LEU A 20 -0.29 -5.83 -14.65
N GLY A 21 0.72 -6.72 -14.72
CA GLY A 21 1.41 -7.20 -13.53
C GLY A 21 2.08 -6.09 -12.74
N GLU A 22 2.76 -5.16 -13.42
CA GLU A 22 3.38 -3.97 -12.83
C GLU A 22 2.35 -3.14 -12.07
N LEU A 23 1.20 -2.83 -12.68
CA LEU A 23 0.15 -2.06 -12.05
C LEU A 23 -0.45 -2.80 -10.85
N MET A 24 -0.69 -4.11 -10.96
CA MET A 24 -1.22 -4.91 -9.85
C MET A 24 -0.24 -4.91 -8.66
N LEU A 25 1.04 -5.17 -8.90
CA LEU A 25 2.05 -5.26 -7.86
C LEU A 25 2.35 -3.89 -7.22
N SER A 26 2.39 -2.83 -8.03
CA SER A 26 2.57 -1.44 -7.56
C SER A 26 1.42 -0.95 -6.68
N ASN A 27 0.21 -1.51 -6.86
CA ASN A 27 -0.97 -1.25 -6.04
C ASN A 27 -1.16 -2.26 -4.89
N GLY A 28 -0.18 -3.14 -4.68
CA GLY A 28 -0.13 -4.02 -3.51
C GLY A 28 -0.90 -5.32 -3.67
N ALA A 29 -1.08 -5.80 -4.91
CA ALA A 29 -1.58 -7.13 -5.18
C ALA A 29 -0.61 -8.21 -4.66
N GLU A 30 -1.17 -9.39 -4.43
CA GLU A 30 -0.49 -10.56 -3.88
C GLU A 30 0.30 -11.21 -5.01
N THR A 31 1.52 -11.68 -4.71
CA THR A 31 2.46 -12.22 -5.71
C THR A 31 1.78 -13.27 -6.61
N TYR A 32 1.14 -14.28 -6.01
CA TYR A 32 0.46 -15.35 -6.75
C TYR A 32 -0.72 -14.86 -7.60
N ARG A 33 -1.44 -13.80 -7.17
CA ARG A 33 -2.55 -13.23 -7.96
C ARG A 33 -2.05 -12.49 -9.18
N VAL A 34 -0.90 -11.83 -9.05
CA VAL A 34 -0.22 -11.18 -10.18
C VAL A 34 0.20 -12.24 -11.20
N GLU A 35 0.89 -13.29 -10.75
CA GLU A 35 1.33 -14.39 -11.61
C GLU A 35 0.16 -15.06 -12.34
N ASP A 36 -0.91 -15.40 -11.62
CA ASP A 36 -2.11 -16.01 -12.20
C ASP A 36 -2.79 -15.10 -13.24
N SER A 37 -2.88 -13.79 -12.99
CA SER A 37 -3.44 -12.84 -13.96
C SER A 37 -2.56 -12.68 -15.20
N VAL A 38 -1.24 -12.57 -15.04
CA VAL A 38 -0.28 -12.49 -16.15
C VAL A 38 -0.36 -13.76 -17.02
N LEU A 39 -0.32 -14.94 -16.39
CA LEU A 39 -0.40 -16.22 -17.10
C LEU A 39 -1.74 -16.38 -17.83
N ARG A 40 -2.86 -15.98 -17.23
CA ARG A 40 -4.18 -16.03 -17.90
C ARG A 40 -4.25 -15.15 -19.14
N VAL A 41 -3.70 -13.94 -19.09
CA VAL A 41 -3.63 -13.02 -20.24
C VAL A 41 -2.77 -13.60 -21.36
N CYS A 42 -1.61 -14.18 -21.05
CA CYS A 42 -0.78 -14.83 -22.05
C CYS A 42 -1.46 -16.06 -22.68
N ARG A 43 -2.09 -16.91 -21.85
CA ARG A 43 -2.78 -18.13 -22.28
C ARG A 43 -4.01 -17.85 -23.15
N SER A 44 -4.76 -16.78 -22.87
CA SER A 44 -5.95 -16.42 -23.68
C SER A 44 -5.59 -16.05 -25.12
N ARG A 45 -4.36 -15.59 -25.36
CA ARG A 45 -3.83 -15.28 -26.69
C ARG A 45 -2.96 -16.41 -27.28
N GLY A 46 -3.01 -17.61 -26.71
CA GLY A 46 -2.36 -18.81 -27.24
C GLY A 46 -0.95 -19.08 -26.73
N PHE A 47 -0.39 -18.23 -25.86
CA PHE A 47 0.96 -18.40 -25.31
C PHE A 47 0.93 -19.22 -24.02
N LYS A 48 1.08 -20.56 -24.17
CA LYS A 48 0.99 -21.51 -23.06
C LYS A 48 2.32 -21.78 -22.34
N HIS A 49 3.45 -21.56 -23.03
CA HIS A 49 4.81 -21.81 -22.55
C HIS A 49 5.45 -20.53 -22.01
N ILE A 50 4.83 -19.92 -21.01
CA ILE A 50 5.32 -18.69 -20.37
C ILE A 50 5.55 -18.97 -18.89
N ASN A 51 6.74 -18.65 -18.42
CA ASN A 51 7.09 -18.61 -17.01
C ASN A 51 7.03 -17.18 -16.50
N VAL A 52 6.50 -17.02 -15.29
CA VAL A 52 6.44 -15.75 -14.58
C VAL A 52 7.08 -15.94 -13.22
N PHE A 53 7.98 -15.04 -12.86
CA PHE A 53 8.51 -14.94 -11.52
C PHE A 53 8.20 -13.55 -11.00
N THR A 54 7.45 -13.47 -9.91
CA THR A 54 7.11 -12.22 -9.26
C THR A 54 7.71 -12.17 -7.86
N SER A 55 8.26 -11.01 -7.52
CA SER A 55 8.67 -10.65 -6.18
C SER A 55 8.16 -9.24 -5.86
N PRO A 56 8.19 -8.78 -4.60
CA PRO A 56 7.93 -7.40 -4.22
C PRO A 56 8.50 -6.30 -5.10
N THR A 57 9.66 -6.53 -5.68
CA THR A 57 10.47 -5.50 -6.34
C THR A 57 10.68 -5.79 -7.82
N VAL A 58 10.33 -6.98 -8.31
CA VAL A 58 10.55 -7.33 -9.72
C VAL A 58 9.50 -8.31 -10.22
N ILE A 59 9.08 -8.11 -11.46
CA ILE A 59 8.30 -9.06 -12.24
C ILE A 59 9.15 -9.45 -13.45
N ILE A 60 9.29 -10.75 -13.67
CA ILE A 60 9.97 -11.33 -14.81
C ILE A 60 8.96 -12.20 -15.55
N ILE A 61 8.82 -11.98 -16.85
CA ILE A 61 8.03 -12.82 -17.75
C ILE A 61 8.97 -13.34 -18.82
N SER A 62 9.11 -14.64 -18.93
CA SER A 62 9.97 -15.29 -19.90
C SER A 62 9.22 -16.41 -20.62
N ASP A 63 9.58 -16.66 -21.87
CA ASP A 63 9.26 -17.92 -22.51
C ASP A 63 9.99 -19.08 -21.82
N GLU A 64 9.37 -20.26 -21.76
CA GLU A 64 10.03 -21.48 -21.30
C GLU A 64 11.07 -22.02 -22.32
N ARG A 65 10.97 -21.61 -23.58
CA ARG A 65 11.87 -22.03 -24.66
C ARG A 65 13.23 -21.34 -24.56
N PHE A 66 14.29 -22.07 -24.91
CA PHE A 66 15.70 -21.64 -24.80
C PHE A 66 16.05 -20.36 -25.59
N ASP A 67 15.30 -20.04 -26.65
CA ASP A 67 15.50 -18.89 -27.54
C ASP A 67 14.38 -17.85 -27.46
N GLY A 68 13.59 -17.87 -26.38
CA GLY A 68 12.43 -17.00 -26.24
C GLY A 68 12.69 -15.64 -25.60
N LEU A 69 11.68 -14.77 -25.69
CA LEU A 69 11.74 -13.41 -25.14
C LEU A 69 11.63 -13.43 -23.62
N SER A 70 12.41 -12.57 -22.96
CA SER A 70 12.30 -12.29 -21.54
C SER A 70 12.13 -10.79 -21.33
N PHE A 71 11.13 -10.41 -20.53
CA PHE A 71 10.90 -9.05 -20.09
C PHE A 71 10.95 -8.99 -18.58
N MET A 72 11.56 -7.93 -18.06
CA MET A 72 11.65 -7.65 -16.65
C MET A 72 11.14 -6.24 -16.38
N LYS A 73 10.40 -6.07 -15.29
CA LYS A 73 10.07 -4.76 -14.74
C LYS A 73 10.37 -4.69 -13.25
N THR A 74 11.20 -3.73 -12.86
CA THR A 74 11.46 -3.42 -11.45
C THR A 74 10.39 -2.46 -10.91
N ILE A 75 9.88 -2.75 -9.72
CA ILE A 75 8.90 -1.94 -9.01
C ILE A 75 9.64 -1.06 -7.99
N LYS A 76 9.64 0.25 -8.23
CA LYS A 76 10.35 1.23 -7.40
C LYS A 76 9.52 1.72 -6.22
N SER A 77 8.22 1.88 -6.41
CA SER A 77 7.29 2.37 -5.39
C SER A 77 6.06 1.48 -5.33
N ARG A 78 5.56 1.27 -4.12
CA ARG A 78 4.36 0.46 -3.88
C ARG A 78 3.44 1.21 -2.94
N SER A 79 2.16 1.12 -3.23
CA SER A 79 1.08 1.57 -2.37
C SER A 79 0.02 0.48 -2.29
N ILE A 80 -0.90 0.56 -1.34
CA ILE A 80 -2.02 -0.37 -1.27
C ILE A 80 -3.26 0.37 -1.79
N ASN A 81 -3.76 -0.04 -2.95
CA ASN A 81 -5.02 0.45 -3.50
C ASN A 81 -5.89 -0.73 -3.95
N LEU A 82 -6.77 -1.18 -3.05
CA LEU A 82 -7.65 -2.32 -3.30
C LEU A 82 -8.67 -2.05 -4.42
N ASN A 83 -9.09 -0.80 -4.60
CA ASN A 83 -9.99 -0.43 -5.69
C ASN A 83 -9.31 -0.63 -7.05
N LYS A 84 -8.08 -0.13 -7.21
CA LYS A 84 -7.28 -0.37 -8.43
C LYS A 84 -7.04 -1.85 -8.68
N ILE A 85 -6.70 -2.63 -7.64
CA ILE A 85 -6.56 -4.09 -7.79
C ILE A 85 -7.86 -4.71 -8.31
N SER A 86 -9.02 -4.30 -7.79
CA SER A 86 -10.32 -4.80 -8.24
C SER A 86 -10.57 -4.46 -9.72
N LEU A 87 -10.30 -3.22 -10.13
CA LEU A 87 -10.45 -2.78 -11.52
C LEU A 87 -9.52 -3.55 -12.46
N LEU A 88 -8.25 -3.72 -12.09
CA LEU A 88 -7.27 -4.48 -12.89
C LEU A 88 -7.65 -5.97 -13.00
N ASN A 89 -8.22 -6.54 -11.95
CA ASN A 89 -8.71 -7.92 -11.98
C ASN A 89 -9.94 -8.09 -12.88
N ASN A 90 -10.85 -7.11 -12.88
CA ASN A 90 -12.00 -7.09 -13.79
C ASN A 90 -11.52 -6.95 -15.25
N PHE A 91 -10.59 -6.03 -15.51
CA PHE A 91 -9.94 -5.89 -16.82
C PHE A 91 -9.31 -7.20 -17.28
N SER A 92 -8.54 -7.88 -16.41
CA SER A 92 -7.91 -9.17 -16.74
C SER A 92 -8.94 -10.22 -17.15
N ARG A 93 -10.09 -10.29 -16.44
CA ARG A 93 -11.18 -11.22 -16.77
C ARG A 93 -11.84 -10.87 -18.11
N GLU A 94 -12.15 -9.59 -18.32
CA GLU A 94 -12.78 -9.10 -19.54
C GLU A 94 -11.90 -9.36 -20.77
N PHE A 95 -10.59 -9.04 -20.67
CA PHE A 95 -9.62 -9.28 -21.73
C PHE A 95 -9.44 -10.78 -22.07
N VAL A 96 -9.58 -11.66 -21.07
CA VAL A 96 -9.52 -13.11 -21.29
C VAL A 96 -10.78 -13.62 -21.99
N THR A 97 -11.96 -13.07 -21.68
CA THR A 97 -13.22 -13.48 -22.30
C THR A 97 -13.46 -12.87 -23.67
N ASN A 98 -12.95 -11.66 -23.92
CA ASN A 98 -13.17 -10.92 -25.16
C ASN A 98 -11.92 -11.00 -26.05
N THR A 99 -11.97 -11.87 -27.05
CA THR A 99 -10.85 -12.11 -27.99
C THR A 99 -10.66 -10.96 -29.00
N ASP A 100 -11.67 -10.13 -29.19
CA ASP A 100 -11.69 -9.12 -30.26
C ASP A 100 -11.04 -7.79 -29.83
N ILE A 101 -10.80 -7.61 -28.53
CA ILE A 101 -10.07 -6.43 -28.03
C ILE A 101 -8.66 -6.44 -28.59
N SER A 102 -8.28 -5.33 -29.24
CA SER A 102 -6.92 -5.11 -29.73
C SER A 102 -5.94 -4.88 -28.57
N ILE A 103 -4.68 -5.27 -28.75
CA ILE A 103 -3.65 -5.08 -27.71
C ILE A 103 -3.43 -3.59 -27.42
N ASN A 104 -3.53 -2.73 -28.43
CA ASN A 104 -3.36 -1.30 -28.26
C ASN A 104 -4.50 -0.68 -27.42
N ASP A 105 -5.74 -1.10 -27.65
CA ASP A 105 -6.88 -0.65 -26.85
C ASP A 105 -6.79 -1.16 -25.41
N ALA A 106 -6.36 -2.42 -25.24
CA ALA A 106 -6.11 -3.00 -23.92
C ALA A 106 -5.02 -2.23 -23.14
N ILE A 107 -3.93 -1.83 -23.79
CA ILE A 107 -2.89 -0.99 -23.19
C ILE A 107 -3.45 0.38 -22.82
N LYS A 108 -4.28 0.98 -23.68
CA LYS A 108 -4.91 2.28 -23.41
C LYS A 108 -5.83 2.22 -22.19
N GLN A 109 -6.70 1.21 -22.12
CA GLN A 109 -7.56 0.97 -20.95
C GLN A 109 -6.74 0.77 -19.67
N LEU A 110 -5.64 0.00 -19.71
CA LEU A 110 -4.76 -0.15 -18.54
C LEU A 110 -4.11 1.17 -18.11
N LYS A 111 -3.71 2.03 -19.05
CA LYS A 111 -3.19 3.36 -18.72
C LYS A 111 -4.25 4.21 -18.03
N GLU A 112 -5.47 4.23 -18.56
CA GLU A 112 -6.60 4.94 -17.95
C GLU A 112 -6.89 4.44 -16.53
N LEU A 113 -6.92 3.11 -16.32
CA LEU A 113 -7.07 2.49 -14.99
C LEU A 113 -5.90 2.82 -14.05
N GLY A 114 -4.69 2.97 -14.58
CA GLY A 114 -3.51 3.41 -13.86
C GLY A 114 -3.66 4.81 -13.26
N ASP A 115 -4.36 5.71 -13.96
CA ASP A 115 -4.50 7.12 -13.59
C ASP A 115 -5.74 7.43 -12.72
N VAL A 116 -6.66 6.47 -12.52
CA VAL A 116 -7.86 6.68 -11.70
C VAL A 116 -7.48 7.06 -10.26
N SER A 117 -7.82 8.29 -9.84
CA SER A 117 -7.77 8.70 -8.44
C SER A 117 -9.01 8.17 -7.72
N SER A 118 -8.86 7.44 -6.61
CA SER A 118 -10.01 6.80 -5.96
C SER A 118 -10.93 7.81 -5.27
N TYR A 119 -10.36 8.79 -4.56
CA TYR A 119 -11.13 9.79 -3.80
C TYR A 119 -10.36 11.11 -3.68
N PRO A 120 -11.06 12.26 -3.57
CA PRO A 120 -10.40 13.55 -3.35
C PRO A 120 -9.67 13.58 -2.00
N PRO A 121 -8.46 14.19 -1.91
CA PRO A 121 -7.65 14.16 -0.69
C PRO A 121 -8.36 14.68 0.56
N ASN A 122 -9.18 15.72 0.42
CA ASN A 122 -9.90 16.33 1.54
C ASN A 122 -10.91 15.37 2.17
N LEU A 123 -11.61 14.58 1.34
CA LEU A 123 -12.55 13.57 1.84
C LEU A 123 -11.80 12.45 2.58
N VAL A 124 -10.65 12.03 2.04
CA VAL A 124 -9.80 11.03 2.71
C VAL A 124 -9.35 11.54 4.08
N TYR A 125 -8.91 12.80 4.18
CA TYR A 125 -8.51 13.38 5.47
C TYR A 125 -9.68 13.43 6.44
N LEU A 126 -10.84 13.93 6.01
CA LEU A 126 -12.03 14.01 6.87
C LEU A 126 -12.45 12.63 7.39
N CYS A 127 -12.57 11.64 6.50
CA CYS A 127 -12.92 10.26 6.89
C CYS A 127 -11.85 9.64 7.80
N THR A 128 -10.58 9.94 7.59
CA THR A 128 -9.49 9.44 8.44
C THR A 128 -9.57 10.01 9.86
N GLY A 129 -9.82 11.32 9.98
CA GLY A 129 -10.02 11.98 11.27
C GLY A 129 -11.21 11.39 12.02
N LEU A 130 -12.36 11.28 11.35
CA LEU A 130 -13.57 10.69 11.93
C LEU A 130 -13.35 9.24 12.35
N ALA A 131 -12.76 8.39 11.50
CA ALA A 131 -12.48 7.00 11.82
C ALA A 131 -11.56 6.87 13.03
N SER A 132 -10.53 7.71 13.12
CA SER A 132 -9.60 7.75 14.26
C SER A 132 -10.29 8.15 15.56
N ALA A 133 -11.20 9.13 15.49
CA ALA A 133 -11.97 9.59 16.64
C ALA A 133 -12.98 8.52 17.11
N PHE A 134 -13.71 7.87 16.19
CA PHE A 134 -14.57 6.74 16.53
C PHE A 134 -13.79 5.57 17.13
N PHE A 135 -12.58 5.30 16.63
CA PHE A 135 -11.71 4.26 17.19
C PHE A 135 -11.27 4.62 18.63
N ALA A 136 -10.94 5.88 18.90
CA ALA A 136 -10.67 6.34 20.27
C ALA A 136 -11.89 6.17 21.18
N CYS A 137 -13.11 6.50 20.71
CA CYS A 137 -14.34 6.27 21.47
C CYS A 137 -14.59 4.79 21.74
N LEU A 138 -14.36 3.92 20.76
CA LEU A 138 -14.48 2.46 20.92
C LEU A 138 -13.61 1.92 22.06
N LEU A 139 -12.44 2.54 22.30
CA LEU A 139 -11.50 2.16 23.35
C LEU A 139 -11.73 2.89 24.69
N GLY A 140 -12.83 3.64 24.82
CA GLY A 140 -13.24 4.31 26.05
C GLY A 140 -13.02 5.83 26.07
N GLY A 141 -12.55 6.44 24.97
CA GLY A 141 -12.42 7.88 24.80
C GLY A 141 -13.76 8.60 24.53
N ASN A 142 -14.76 8.43 25.38
CA ASN A 142 -16.15 8.85 25.13
C ASN A 142 -16.41 10.37 25.27
N ASN A 143 -15.38 11.17 25.51
CA ASN A 143 -15.52 12.63 25.64
C ASN A 143 -15.53 13.30 24.26
N ILE A 144 -16.46 14.24 24.04
CA ILE A 144 -16.57 15.02 22.79
C ILE A 144 -15.29 15.81 22.49
N VAL A 145 -14.60 16.26 23.54
CA VAL A 145 -13.32 16.98 23.44
C VAL A 145 -12.23 16.05 22.89
N ASN A 146 -12.16 14.82 23.41
CA ASN A 146 -11.30 13.76 22.87
C ASN A 146 -11.61 13.47 21.40
N PHE A 147 -12.89 13.37 21.04
CA PHE A 147 -13.32 13.11 19.66
C PHE A 147 -12.80 14.18 18.69
N ILE A 148 -13.02 15.46 19.01
CA ILE A 148 -12.62 16.60 18.17
C ILE A 148 -11.10 16.64 18.02
N PHE A 149 -10.35 16.60 19.13
CA PHE A 149 -8.90 16.70 19.08
C PHE A 149 -8.23 15.47 18.46
N THR A 150 -8.78 14.26 18.64
CA THR A 150 -8.29 13.05 17.97
C THR A 150 -8.48 13.14 16.46
N SER A 151 -9.62 13.65 16.01
CA SER A 151 -9.91 13.85 14.58
C SER A 151 -8.92 14.84 13.95
N ILE A 152 -8.74 16.00 14.57
CA ILE A 152 -7.80 17.04 14.10
C ILE A 152 -6.36 16.53 14.12
N THR A 153 -5.94 15.90 15.22
CA THR A 153 -4.56 15.38 15.37
C THR A 153 -4.27 14.29 14.35
N SER A 154 -5.22 13.39 14.08
CA SER A 154 -5.09 12.35 13.05
C SER A 154 -4.93 12.94 11.65
N ILE A 155 -5.75 13.94 11.29
CA ILE A 155 -5.64 14.65 10.01
C ILE A 155 -4.25 15.28 9.87
N LEU A 156 -3.79 15.99 10.89
CA LEU A 156 -2.47 16.61 10.90
C LEU A 156 -1.35 15.56 10.81
N ALA A 157 -1.47 14.44 11.52
CA ALA A 157 -0.50 13.35 11.48
C ALA A 157 -0.38 12.74 10.08
N VAL A 158 -1.49 12.51 9.38
CA VAL A 158 -1.50 11.97 8.01
C VAL A 158 -0.93 12.98 7.01
N ILE A 159 -1.24 14.27 7.16
CA ILE A 159 -0.65 15.33 6.33
C ILE A 159 0.87 15.37 6.53
N THR A 160 1.32 15.33 7.78
CA THR A 160 2.75 15.30 8.14
C THR A 160 3.43 14.06 7.57
N TYR A 161 2.85 12.88 7.76
CA TYR A 161 3.34 11.63 7.17
C TYR A 161 3.52 11.75 5.66
N LYS A 162 2.51 12.24 4.92
CA LYS A 162 2.59 12.41 3.45
C LYS A 162 3.67 13.42 3.03
N LYS A 163 3.82 14.53 3.75
CA LYS A 163 4.87 15.54 3.46
C LYS A 163 6.26 14.97 3.68
N ILE A 164 6.51 14.30 4.80
CA ILE A 164 7.81 13.69 5.10
C ILE A 164 8.11 12.53 4.16
N MET A 165 7.09 11.76 3.75
CA MET A 165 7.25 10.71 2.75
C MET A 165 7.73 11.28 1.41
N LYS A 166 7.21 12.44 0.99
CA LYS A 166 7.62 13.10 -0.26
C LYS A 166 9.10 13.54 -0.24
N ILE A 167 9.65 13.79 0.95
CA ILE A 167 11.03 14.26 1.13
C ILE A 167 11.99 13.07 1.34
N SER A 168 11.65 12.18 2.27
CA SER A 168 12.53 11.10 2.72
C SER A 168 12.39 9.81 1.91
N SER A 169 11.21 9.55 1.34
CA SER A 169 10.82 8.26 0.74
C SER A 169 10.95 7.05 1.67
N ILE A 170 11.02 7.27 3.00
CA ILE A 170 11.17 6.21 4.01
C ILE A 170 9.92 6.18 4.91
N PRO A 171 9.12 5.10 4.88
CA PRO A 171 7.92 4.96 5.72
C PRO A 171 8.19 5.02 7.21
N ALA A 172 9.20 4.28 7.68
CA ALA A 172 9.59 4.26 9.08
C ALA A 172 9.88 5.67 9.63
N PHE A 173 10.69 6.46 8.92
CA PHE A 173 11.01 7.84 9.29
C PHE A 173 9.79 8.76 9.26
N SER A 174 8.94 8.63 8.23
CA SER A 174 7.70 9.42 8.13
C SER A 174 6.74 9.12 9.29
N SER A 175 6.63 7.85 9.69
CA SER A 175 5.83 7.42 10.84
C SER A 175 6.43 7.88 12.17
N LEU A 176 7.75 7.91 12.30
CA LEU A 176 8.43 8.48 13.47
C LEU A 176 8.07 9.96 13.66
N VAL A 177 8.17 10.77 12.61
CA VAL A 177 7.84 12.21 12.70
C VAL A 177 6.35 12.44 12.97
N ALA A 178 5.47 11.69 12.32
CA ALA A 178 4.03 11.80 12.55
C ALA A 178 3.63 11.37 13.98
N SER A 179 4.26 10.33 14.52
CA SER A 179 4.00 9.84 15.88
C SER A 179 4.54 10.78 16.97
N LEU A 180 5.69 11.45 16.73
CA LEU A 180 6.16 12.57 17.57
C LEU A 180 5.12 13.70 17.65
N LEU A 181 4.53 14.08 16.52
CA LEU A 181 3.47 15.10 16.46
C LEU A 181 2.25 14.67 17.27
N ILE A 182 1.79 13.43 17.10
CA ILE A 182 0.63 12.89 17.81
C ILE A 182 0.85 12.94 19.33
N ALA A 183 1.99 12.42 19.80
CA ALA A 183 2.29 12.39 21.22
C ALA A 183 2.47 13.80 21.80
N SER A 184 3.11 14.70 21.06
CA SER A 184 3.28 16.11 21.47
C SER A 184 1.93 16.81 21.61
N ALA A 185 1.03 16.63 20.63
CA ALA A 185 -0.31 17.19 20.69
C ALA A 185 -1.09 16.66 21.90
N GLY A 186 -1.05 15.34 22.15
CA GLY A 186 -1.69 14.74 23.32
C GLY A 186 -1.18 15.32 24.64
N VAL A 187 0.15 15.41 24.81
CA VAL A 187 0.77 15.96 26.02
C VAL A 187 0.42 17.45 26.20
N ILE A 188 0.53 18.26 25.15
CA ILE A 188 0.23 19.70 25.22
C ILE A 188 -1.23 19.93 25.60
N LEU A 189 -2.17 19.22 24.95
CA LEU A 189 -3.60 19.35 25.25
C LEU A 189 -3.94 18.91 26.68
N THR A 190 -3.23 17.90 27.20
CA THR A 190 -3.37 17.47 28.59
C THR A 190 -2.86 18.55 29.55
N GLN A 191 -1.69 19.14 29.28
CA GLN A 191 -1.12 20.21 30.10
C GLN A 191 -1.95 21.50 30.10
N LEU A 192 -2.69 21.76 29.01
CA LEU A 192 -3.64 22.87 28.93
C LEU A 192 -4.97 22.58 29.65
N GLY A 193 -5.14 21.40 30.24
CA GLY A 193 -6.37 20.98 30.91
C GLY A 193 -7.55 20.70 29.96
N LEU A 194 -7.28 20.55 28.66
CA LEU A 194 -8.31 20.24 27.66
C LEU A 194 -8.60 18.74 27.60
N LEU A 195 -7.64 17.90 28.00
CA LEU A 195 -7.76 16.46 28.08
C LEU A 195 -7.32 15.99 29.47
N ASP A 196 -8.02 15.00 30.03
CA ASP A 196 -7.62 14.39 31.30
C ASP A 196 -6.34 13.55 31.16
N THR A 197 -6.21 12.85 30.03
CA THR A 197 -5.05 12.02 29.70
C THR A 197 -4.75 12.08 28.20
N PRO A 198 -3.48 11.95 27.79
CA PRO A 198 -3.11 11.94 26.38
C PRO A 198 -3.44 10.59 25.69
N ARG A 199 -3.77 9.56 26.48
CA ARG A 199 -3.83 8.15 26.07
C ARG A 199 -4.77 7.90 24.88
N MET A 200 -6.02 8.30 25.00
CA MET A 200 -7.03 7.97 23.99
C MET A 200 -6.82 8.72 22.68
N LEU A 201 -6.34 9.97 22.77
CA LEU A 201 -5.94 10.74 21.60
C LEU A 201 -4.77 10.08 20.88
N ILE A 202 -3.72 9.68 21.60
CA ILE A 202 -2.54 9.02 21.01
C ILE A 202 -2.96 7.72 20.32
N VAL A 203 -3.71 6.85 21.01
CA VAL A 203 -4.14 5.55 20.45
C VAL A 203 -5.04 5.73 19.22
N GLY A 204 -5.98 6.68 19.26
CA GLY A 204 -6.85 6.99 18.12
C GLY A 204 -6.08 7.54 16.92
N SER A 205 -5.25 8.56 17.14
CA SER A 205 -4.56 9.26 16.06
C SER A 205 -3.42 8.47 15.42
N ILE A 206 -2.87 7.44 16.08
CA ILE A 206 -1.86 6.55 15.47
C ILE A 206 -2.47 5.55 14.49
N MET A 207 -3.76 5.21 14.64
CA MET A 207 -4.42 4.15 13.88
C MET A 207 -4.15 4.19 12.36
N PRO A 208 -4.21 5.35 11.67
CA PRO A 208 -3.97 5.40 10.22
C PRO A 208 -2.52 5.10 9.79
N LEU A 209 -1.57 5.21 10.72
CA LEU A 209 -0.14 4.97 10.48
C LEU A 209 0.25 3.51 10.70
N LEU A 210 -0.62 2.71 11.33
CA LEU A 210 -0.31 1.32 11.66
C LEU A 210 -0.14 0.48 10.38
N PRO A 211 0.99 -0.24 10.24
CA PRO A 211 1.28 -1.03 9.05
C PRO A 211 0.57 -2.40 9.06
N GLY A 212 -0.65 -2.48 9.60
CA GLY A 212 -1.36 -3.73 9.85
C GLY A 212 -1.63 -4.54 8.58
N VAL A 213 -2.06 -3.89 7.50
CA VAL A 213 -2.30 -4.57 6.22
C VAL A 213 -1.02 -5.13 5.62
N SER A 214 0.09 -4.38 5.66
CA SER A 214 1.39 -4.85 5.18
C SER A 214 1.92 -6.02 5.99
N PHE A 215 1.76 -5.97 7.31
CA PHE A 215 2.17 -7.04 8.22
C PHE A 215 1.40 -8.34 7.96
N ILE A 216 0.07 -8.27 7.89
CA ILE A 216 -0.79 -9.44 7.60
C ILE A 216 -0.44 -10.05 6.24
N LYS A 217 -0.22 -9.21 5.21
CA LYS A 217 0.21 -9.67 3.89
C LYS A 217 1.54 -10.41 3.98
N GLY A 218 2.55 -9.83 4.64
CA GLY A 218 3.85 -10.45 4.83
C GLY A 218 3.75 -11.84 5.47
N ILE A 219 3.01 -11.97 6.58
CA ILE A 219 2.77 -13.26 7.24
C ILE A 219 2.13 -14.26 6.28
N ARG A 220 1.10 -13.84 5.54
CA ARG A 220 0.42 -14.75 4.61
C ARG A 220 1.35 -15.23 3.50
N ASP A 221 2.23 -14.38 2.99
CA ASP A 221 3.18 -14.79 1.95
C ASP A 221 4.20 -15.80 2.49
N LEU A 222 4.68 -15.61 3.73
CA LEU A 222 5.49 -16.62 4.43
C LEU A 222 4.75 -17.97 4.51
N ILE A 223 3.47 -17.96 4.94
CA ILE A 223 2.63 -19.16 5.01
C ILE A 223 2.45 -19.81 3.63
N SER A 224 2.44 -19.00 2.57
CA SER A 224 2.26 -19.46 1.18
C SER A 224 3.57 -19.92 0.52
N GLY A 225 4.71 -19.86 1.23
CA GLY A 225 6.03 -20.27 0.74
C GLY A 225 6.82 -19.19 -0.02
N ASP A 226 6.28 -17.98 -0.17
CA ASP A 226 6.99 -16.82 -0.76
C ASP A 226 7.83 -16.13 0.34
N LEU A 227 8.92 -16.80 0.74
CA LEU A 227 9.75 -16.42 1.87
C LEU A 227 10.42 -15.05 1.70
N MET A 228 10.99 -14.78 0.52
CA MET A 228 11.66 -13.50 0.26
C MET A 228 10.68 -12.34 0.37
N SER A 229 9.49 -12.49 -0.21
CA SER A 229 8.46 -11.47 -0.18
C SER A 229 7.87 -11.26 1.21
N GLY A 230 7.56 -12.36 1.87
CA GLY A 230 6.99 -12.37 3.20
C GLY A 230 7.90 -11.70 4.22
N VAL A 231 9.19 -12.09 4.26
CA VAL A 231 10.18 -11.50 5.18
C VAL A 231 10.36 -10.01 4.91
N ALA A 232 10.49 -9.61 3.64
CA ALA A 232 10.64 -8.20 3.30
C ALA A 232 9.44 -7.34 3.75
N ARG A 233 8.20 -7.80 3.49
CA ARG A 233 6.97 -7.08 3.89
C ARG A 233 6.78 -7.04 5.40
N ALA A 234 7.02 -8.16 6.09
CA ALA A 234 6.90 -8.24 7.54
C ALA A 234 7.94 -7.35 8.24
N PHE A 235 9.17 -7.34 7.75
CA PHE A 235 10.24 -6.51 8.30
C PHE A 235 9.98 -5.01 8.11
N ASP A 236 9.56 -4.59 6.90
CA ASP A 236 9.21 -3.18 6.62
C ASP A 236 8.04 -2.69 7.51
N ALA A 237 7.03 -3.53 7.69
CA ALA A 237 5.94 -3.26 8.63
C ALA A 237 6.44 -3.20 10.09
N GLY A 238 7.32 -4.12 10.50
CA GLY A 238 7.93 -4.11 11.83
C GLY A 238 8.73 -2.85 12.10
N MET A 239 9.59 -2.42 11.17
CA MET A 239 10.34 -1.16 11.28
C MET A 239 9.43 0.05 11.43
N THR A 240 8.33 0.09 10.69
CA THR A 240 7.33 1.16 10.79
C THR A 240 6.66 1.15 12.16
N ALA A 241 6.28 -0.01 12.68
CA ALA A 241 5.69 -0.14 14.02
C ALA A 241 6.66 0.29 15.13
N ILE A 242 7.92 -0.13 15.05
CA ILE A 242 8.98 0.28 15.99
C ILE A 242 9.16 1.80 15.94
N SER A 243 9.16 2.39 14.74
CA SER A 243 9.32 3.83 14.56
C SER A 243 8.18 4.64 15.20
N ILE A 244 6.94 4.15 15.12
CA ILE A 244 5.78 4.73 15.81
C ILE A 244 5.96 4.64 17.32
N ALA A 245 6.34 3.45 17.82
CA ALA A 245 6.57 3.22 19.24
C ALA A 245 7.68 4.13 19.80
N CYS A 246 8.79 4.28 19.06
CA CYS A 246 9.87 5.19 19.43
C CYS A 246 9.41 6.66 19.45
N GLY A 247 8.70 7.13 18.41
CA GLY A 247 8.24 8.52 18.36
C GLY A 247 7.30 8.87 19.51
N VAL A 248 6.36 7.99 19.84
CA VAL A 248 5.46 8.18 21.00
C VAL A 248 6.22 8.06 22.31
N GLY A 249 7.04 7.01 22.44
CA GLY A 249 7.80 6.72 23.65
C GLY A 249 8.77 7.83 24.04
N LEU A 250 9.43 8.47 23.07
CA LEU A 250 10.33 9.60 23.33
C LEU A 250 9.61 10.79 23.98
N ILE A 251 8.45 11.17 23.44
CA ILE A 251 7.68 12.30 24.00
C ILE A 251 7.12 11.96 25.37
N LEU A 252 6.57 10.75 25.54
CA LEU A 252 6.03 10.32 26.82
C LEU A 252 7.13 10.19 27.89
N ASP A 253 8.31 9.67 27.56
CA ASP A 253 9.44 9.59 28.50
C ASP A 253 9.88 10.98 28.95
N ILE A 254 10.03 11.92 28.03
CA ILE A 254 10.35 13.32 28.34
C ILE A 254 9.27 13.92 29.25
N TRP A 255 8.00 13.71 28.94
CA TRP A 255 6.89 14.25 29.73
C TRP A 255 6.83 13.67 31.14
N LEU A 256 7.00 12.35 31.29
CA LEU A 256 7.02 11.68 32.59
C LEU A 256 8.19 12.18 33.47
N ARG A 257 9.38 12.41 32.89
CA ARG A 257 10.53 12.98 33.61
C ARG A 257 10.29 14.40 34.12
N VAL A 258 9.45 15.16 33.43
CA VAL A 258 9.08 16.55 33.82
C VAL A 258 7.89 16.56 34.80
N GLY A 259 7.37 15.39 35.20
CA GLY A 259 6.31 15.25 36.21
C GLY A 259 4.90 15.08 35.64
N GLY A 260 4.78 14.71 34.37
CA GLY A 260 3.51 14.31 33.77
C GLY A 260 2.91 13.02 34.38
N VAL A 261 1.59 12.86 34.29
CA VAL A 261 0.87 11.69 34.82
C VAL A 261 0.00 11.07 33.71
N PHE A 262 0.29 9.82 33.32
CA PHE A 262 -0.33 9.11 32.18
C PHE A 262 -1.54 8.22 32.53
#